data_AF-A0A2V6UBS1-F1
#
_entry.id   AF-A0A2V6UBS1-F1
#
_cell.length_a   1.000
_cell.length_b   1.000
_cell.length_c   1.000
_cell.angle_alpha   90.00
_cell.angle_beta   90.00
_cell.angle_gamma   90.00
#
_symmetry.space_group_name_H-M   'P 1'
#
loop_
_entity.id
_entity.type
_entity.pdbx_description
1 polymer ?
#
loop_
_entity_poly.entity_id
_entity_poly.type
_entity_poly.pdbx_seq_one_letter_code
_entity_poly.pdbx_strand_id
1 'polypeptide(L)'
;MREGFLLLLIALTSAGAWAVGARRLGLESRALGGAGGRMLESLGMIVLFLAANLLVGGLLILGARSVGPAFVSLYLADDVTVLALSVVQGLVFQAWRETGRRPRAGDGRT
;
A
#
# COMPACT_ATOMS: atom_id res chain seq x y z
N MET A 1 -2.95 16.99 25.56
CA MET A 1 -2.87 15.65 26.23
C MET A 1 -3.09 14.50 25.24
N ARG A 2 -4.05 14.60 24.31
CA ARG A 2 -4.33 13.55 23.32
C ARG A 2 -3.16 13.29 22.36
N GLU A 3 -2.47 14.33 21.85
CA GLU A 3 -1.32 14.11 20.96
C GLU A 3 -0.16 13.43 21.69
N GLY A 4 0.13 13.83 22.94
CA GLY A 4 1.20 13.23 23.74
C GLY A 4 0.98 11.73 24.01
N PHE A 5 -0.27 11.34 24.31
CA PHE A 5 -0.64 9.93 24.45
C PHE A 5 -0.48 9.15 23.14
N LEU A 6 -0.91 9.71 22.00
CA LEU A 6 -0.78 9.08 20.69
C LEU A 6 0.69 8.91 20.28
N LEU A 7 1.52 9.94 20.49
CA LEU A 7 2.95 9.88 20.22
C LEU A 7 3.64 8.82 21.09
N LEU A 8 3.30 8.77 22.38
CA LEU A 8 3.83 7.74 23.28
C LEU A 8 3.40 6.34 22.86
N LEU A 9 2.12 6.16 22.49
CA LEU A 9 1.59 4.88 22.02
C LEU A 9 2.32 4.42 20.74
N ILE A 10 2.48 5.30 19.75
CA ILE A 10 3.17 5.00 18.49
C ILE A 10 4.64 4.69 18.75
N ALA A 11 5.31 5.46 19.63
CA ALA A 11 6.69 5.22 19.99
C ALA A 11 6.86 3.84 20.66
N LEU A 12 5.97 3.50 21.60
CA LEU A 12 6.05 2.25 22.35
C LEU A 12 5.74 1.03 21.47
N THR A 13 4.74 1.11 20.59
CA THR A 13 4.41 0.03 19.64
C THR A 13 5.52 -0.15 18.61
N SER A 14 6.09 0.94 18.08
CA SER A 14 7.22 0.90 17.15
C SER A 14 8.47 0.31 17.81
N ALA A 15 8.79 0.73 19.04
CA ALA A 15 9.90 0.20 19.81
C ALA A 15 9.70 -1.29 20.15
N GLY A 16 8.46 -1.68 20.49
CA GLY A 16 8.09 -3.08 20.70
C GLY A 16 8.28 -3.93 19.45
N ALA A 17 7.79 -3.46 18.30
CA ALA A 17 7.97 -4.13 17.01
C ALA A 17 9.45 -4.27 16.64
N TRP A 18 10.25 -3.22 16.85
CA TRP A 18 11.71 -3.28 16.65
C TRP A 18 12.38 -4.28 17.58
N ALA A 19 12.04 -4.27 18.87
CA ALA A 19 12.62 -5.18 19.86
C ALA A 19 12.27 -6.64 19.55
N VAL A 20 11.05 -6.93 19.11
CA VAL A 20 10.65 -8.26 18.65
C VAL A 20 11.41 -8.64 17.37
N GLY A 21 11.50 -7.74 16.39
CA GLY A 21 12.25 -7.96 15.16
C GLY A 21 13.72 -8.28 15.40
N ALA A 22 14.38 -7.49 16.26
CA ALA A 22 15.79 -7.65 16.58
C ALA A 22 16.07 -8.87 17.47
N ARG A 23 15.24 -9.13 18.50
CA ARG A 23 15.52 -10.16 19.51
C ARG A 23 14.91 -11.53 19.22
N ARG A 24 13.76 -11.58 18.54
CA ARG A 24 13.05 -12.84 18.27
C ARG A 24 13.22 -13.32 16.83
N LEU A 25 13.36 -12.39 15.88
CA LEU A 25 13.42 -12.72 14.45
C LEU A 25 14.83 -12.57 13.86
N GLY A 26 15.81 -12.08 14.64
CA GLY A 26 17.20 -11.92 14.18
C GLY A 26 17.35 -10.95 13.01
N LEU A 27 16.42 -10.00 12.84
CA LEU A 27 16.41 -9.09 11.70
C LEU A 27 17.57 -8.11 11.79
N GLU A 28 18.38 -8.06 10.74
CA GLU A 28 19.55 -7.19 10.68
C GLU A 28 19.12 -5.72 10.51
N SER A 29 19.53 -4.83 11.42
CA SER A 29 19.17 -3.41 11.37
C SER A 29 19.64 -2.71 10.09
N ARG A 30 20.68 -3.22 9.40
CA ARG A 30 21.10 -2.73 8.08
C ARG A 30 20.05 -2.98 6.99
N ALA A 31 19.20 -3.99 7.15
CA ALA A 31 18.10 -4.27 6.23
C ALA A 31 16.92 -3.29 6.38
N LEU A 32 16.89 -2.46 7.44
CA LEU A 32 15.84 -1.45 7.65
C LEU A 32 15.78 -0.44 6.50
N GLY A 33 16.92 -0.02 5.96
CA GLY A 33 16.95 0.90 4.81
C GLY A 33 16.31 0.28 3.57
N GLY A 34 16.65 -0.97 3.25
CA GLY A 34 16.04 -1.70 2.14
C GLY A 34 14.56 -2.00 2.36
N ALA A 35 14.14 -2.28 3.60
CA ALA A 35 12.74 -2.48 3.96
C ALA A 35 11.94 -1.17 3.85
N GLY A 36 12.51 -0.04 4.27
CA GLY A 36 11.91 1.28 4.09
C GLY A 36 11.73 1.66 2.63
N GLY A 37 12.75 1.37 1.79
CA GLY A 37 12.62 1.55 0.34
C GLY A 37 11.48 0.73 -0.26
N ARG A 38 11.38 -0.57 0.11
CA ARG A 38 10.26 -1.42 -0.31
C ARG A 38 8.91 -0.90 0.17
N MET A 39 8.82 -0.43 1.41
CA MET A 39 7.59 0.19 1.95
C MET A 39 7.18 1.42 1.14
N LEU A 40 8.14 2.27 0.75
CA LEU A 40 7.87 3.44 -0.09
C LEU A 40 7.40 3.04 -1.49
N GLU A 41 7.98 1.98 -2.08
CA GLU A 41 7.48 1.41 -3.33
C GLU A 41 6.05 0.88 -3.18
N SER A 42 5.73 0.21 -2.06
CA SER A 42 4.36 -0.24 -1.73
C SER A 42 3.40 0.94 -1.73
N LEU A 43 3.74 1.98 -0.96
CA LEU A 43 2.91 3.18 -0.81
C LEU A 43 2.72 3.88 -2.16
N GLY A 44 3.77 3.99 -2.97
CA GLY A 44 3.69 4.53 -4.32
C GLY A 44 2.68 3.75 -5.19
N MET A 45 2.72 2.42 -5.14
CA MET A 45 1.76 1.59 -5.87
C MET A 45 0.33 1.79 -5.38
N ILE A 46 0.12 1.85 -4.06
CA ILE A 46 -1.20 2.12 -3.46
C ILE A 46 -1.76 3.46 -3.95
N VAL A 47 -0.92 4.52 -3.94
CA VAL A 47 -1.30 5.86 -4.42
C VAL A 47 -1.64 5.83 -5.91
N LEU A 48 -0.87 5.11 -6.73
CA LEU A 48 -1.16 4.98 -8.17
C LEU A 48 -2.50 4.27 -8.42
N PHE A 49 -2.78 3.18 -7.71
CA PHE A 49 -4.07 2.51 -7.81
C PHE A 49 -5.22 3.39 -7.32
N LEU A 50 -5.03 4.12 -6.23
CA LEU A 50 -6.02 5.08 -5.74
C LEU A 50 -6.32 6.16 -6.78
N ALA A 51 -5.27 6.77 -7.34
CA ALA A 51 -5.43 7.77 -8.39
C ALA A 51 -6.13 7.21 -9.63
N ALA A 52 -5.77 5.99 -10.06
CA ALA A 52 -6.40 5.31 -11.18
C ALA A 52 -7.88 5.00 -10.90
N ASN A 53 -8.20 4.49 -9.71
CA ASN A 53 -9.58 4.18 -9.32
C ASN A 53 -10.43 5.44 -9.25
N LEU A 54 -9.92 6.53 -8.69
CA LEU A 54 -10.62 7.81 -8.65
C LEU A 54 -10.84 8.39 -10.06
N LEU A 55 -9.83 8.31 -10.93
CA LEU A 55 -9.95 8.77 -12.31
C LEU A 55 -10.98 7.94 -13.08
N VAL A 56 -10.87 6.61 -13.06
CA VAL A 56 -11.79 5.71 -13.75
C VAL A 56 -13.20 5.84 -13.17
N GLY A 57 -13.35 5.85 -11.84
CA GLY A 57 -14.63 6.06 -11.17
C GLY A 57 -15.27 7.41 -11.57
N GLY A 58 -14.49 8.49 -11.59
CA GLY A 58 -14.94 9.80 -12.05
C GLY A 58 -15.42 9.79 -13.50
N LEU A 59 -14.64 9.18 -14.42
CA LEU A 59 -15.03 9.05 -15.82
C LEU A 59 -16.31 8.23 -16.00
N LEU A 60 -16.47 7.13 -15.25
CA LEU A 60 -17.68 6.31 -15.26
C LEU A 60 -18.90 7.09 -14.76
N ILE A 61 -18.75 7.88 -13.70
CA ILE A 61 -19.83 8.74 -13.18
C ILE A 61 -20.23 9.79 -14.22
N LEU A 62 -19.24 10.45 -14.85
CA LEU A 62 -19.50 11.45 -15.90
C LEU A 62 -20.18 10.84 -17.11
N GLY A 63 -19.73 9.66 -17.56
CA GLY A 63 -20.36 8.92 -18.66
C GLY A 63 -21.78 8.46 -18.33
N ALA A 64 -22.02 7.95 -17.12
CA ALA A 64 -23.37 7.58 -16.70
C ALA A 64 -24.33 8.77 -16.68
N ARG A 65 -23.86 9.94 -16.25
CA ARG A 65 -24.63 11.19 -16.27
C ARG A 65 -24.88 11.75 -17.66
N SER A 66 -24.00 11.48 -18.63
CA SER A 66 -24.19 11.96 -20.01
C SER A 66 -25.19 11.12 -20.80
N VAL A 67 -25.42 9.87 -20.40
CA VAL A 67 -26.28 8.91 -21.13
C VAL A 67 -27.69 8.79 -20.52
N GLY A 68 -27.93 9.23 -19.28
CA GLY A 68 -29.27 9.19 -18.68
C GLY A 68 -29.50 10.16 -17.51
N PRO A 69 -30.76 10.35 -17.09
CA PRO A 69 -31.13 11.21 -15.96
C PRO A 69 -30.76 10.64 -14.57
N ALA A 70 -29.94 9.59 -14.51
CA ALA A 70 -29.60 8.91 -13.27
C ALA A 70 -28.63 9.76 -12.43
N PHE A 71 -29.06 10.13 -11.23
CA PHE A 71 -28.20 10.73 -10.21
C PHE A 71 -27.21 9.68 -9.68
N VAL A 72 -26.10 9.48 -10.39
CA VAL A 72 -24.95 8.78 -9.83
C VAL A 72 -24.28 9.72 -8.83
N SER A 73 -24.34 9.35 -7.56
CA SER A 73 -23.77 10.14 -6.47
C SER A 73 -22.25 10.12 -6.54
N LEU A 74 -21.62 11.30 -6.46
CA LEU A 74 -20.17 11.43 -6.43
C LEU A 74 -19.56 10.77 -5.17
N TYR A 75 -20.37 10.58 -4.13
CA TYR A 75 -19.97 9.96 -2.86
C TYR A 75 -19.50 8.51 -2.99
N LEU A 76 -19.84 7.81 -4.08
CA LEU A 76 -19.34 6.46 -4.31
C LEU A 76 -17.81 6.43 -4.50
N ALA A 77 -17.23 7.52 -4.99
CA ALA A 77 -15.78 7.64 -5.18
C ALA A 77 -15.03 8.06 -3.90
N ASP A 78 -15.74 8.66 -2.93
CA ASP A 78 -15.20 9.08 -1.62
C ASP A 78 -15.31 7.97 -0.56
N ASP A 79 -15.79 6.79 -0.94
CA ASP A 79 -15.99 5.67 -0.04
C ASP A 79 -14.63 5.09 0.43
N VAL A 80 -14.52 4.83 1.74
CA VAL A 80 -13.35 4.19 2.36
C VAL A 80 -12.98 2.85 1.70
N THR A 81 -13.95 2.20 1.06
CA THR A 81 -13.77 0.99 0.27
C THR A 81 -12.84 1.20 -0.92
N VAL A 82 -12.88 2.37 -1.59
CA VAL A 82 -11.97 2.69 -2.70
C VAL A 82 -10.53 2.74 -2.19
N LEU A 83 -10.30 3.35 -1.03
CA LEU A 83 -8.98 3.36 -0.39
C LEU A 83 -8.54 1.95 0.00
N ALA A 84 -9.41 1.17 0.66
CA ALA A 84 -9.10 -0.18 1.09
C ALA A 84 -8.74 -1.09 -0.10
N LEU A 85 -9.51 -1.03 -1.19
CA LEU A 85 -9.23 -1.79 -2.41
C LEU A 85 -7.94 -1.33 -3.09
N SER A 86 -7.65 -0.04 -3.11
CA SER A 86 -6.39 0.51 -3.66
C SER A 86 -5.17 0.03 -2.87
N VAL A 87 -5.30 -0.09 -1.54
CA VAL A 87 -4.28 -0.70 -0.67
C VAL A 87 -4.03 -2.16 -1.08
N VAL A 88 -5.10 -2.95 -1.17
CA VAL A 88 -5.01 -4.37 -1.56
C VAL A 88 -4.38 -4.50 -2.95
N GLN A 89 -4.82 -3.71 -3.93
CA GLN A 89 -4.27 -3.72 -5.29
C GLN A 89 -2.77 -3.38 -5.30
N GLY A 90 -2.36 -2.33 -4.59
CA GLY A 90 -0.96 -1.93 -4.50
C GLY A 90 -0.07 -3.02 -3.89
N LEU A 91 -0.52 -3.65 -2.80
CA LEU A 91 0.20 -4.73 -2.14
C LEU A 91 0.27 -6.00 -3.00
N VAL A 92 -0.84 -6.41 -3.61
CA VAL A 92 -0.88 -7.58 -4.51
C VAL A 92 0.04 -7.37 -5.71
N PHE A 93 -0.01 -6.19 -6.33
CA PHE A 93 0.84 -5.88 -7.47
C PHE A 93 2.32 -5.87 -7.10
N GLN A 94 2.68 -5.31 -5.94
CA GLN A 94 4.05 -5.34 -5.46
C GLN A 94 4.51 -6.77 -5.19
N ALA A 95 3.73 -7.59 -4.50
CA ALA A 95 4.05 -8.99 -4.24
C ALA A 95 4.23 -9.78 -5.55
N TRP A 96 3.38 -9.52 -6.55
CA TRP A 96 3.50 -10.13 -7.88
C TRP A 96 4.80 -9.71 -8.59
N ARG A 97 5.12 -8.40 -8.58
CA ARG A 97 6.34 -7.84 -9.16
C ARG A 97 7.61 -8.39 -8.50
N GLU A 98 7.60 -8.60 -7.19
CA GLU A 98 8.72 -9.21 -6.46
C GLU A 98 8.90 -10.70 -6.82
N THR A 99 7.79 -11.42 -6.98
CA THR A 99 7.82 -12.84 -7.40
C THR A 99 8.41 -13.00 -8.80
N GLY A 100 8.09 -12.10 -9.73
CA GLY A 100 8.62 -12.11 -11.11
C GLY A 100 10.09 -11.70 -11.23
N ARG A 101 10.68 -11.06 -10.20
CA ARG A 101 12.07 -10.59 -10.21
C ARG A 101 13.07 -11.54 -9.56
N ARG A 102 12.62 -12.66 -8.99
CA ARG A 102 13.55 -13.70 -8.52
C ARG A 102 14.42 -14.14 -9.70
N PRO A 103 15.76 -14.02 -9.63
CA PRO A 103 16.64 -14.60 -10.63
C PRO A 103 16.29 -16.09 -10.75
N ARG A 104 16.18 -16.59 -11.98
CA ARG A 104 16.26 -18.03 -12.22
C ARG A 104 17.64 -18.47 -11.73
N ALA A 105 17.74 -18.88 -10.47
CA ALA A 105 18.90 -19.57 -9.93
C ALA A 105 18.94 -20.94 -10.60
N GLY A 106 19.57 -21.00 -11.76
CA GLY A 106 19.54 -22.14 -12.64
C GLY A 106 20.09 -21.81 -14.02
N ASP A 107 21.27 -21.21 -14.09
CA ASP A 107 22.20 -21.61 -15.15
C ASP A 107 23.52 -21.96 -14.48
N GLY A 108 23.67 -23.25 -14.23
CA GLY A 108 24.94 -23.82 -13.84
C GLY A 108 25.87 -23.77 -15.03
N ARG A 109 27.02 -23.11 -14.86
CA ARG A 109 28.22 -23.58 -15.52
C ARG A 109 29.43 -23.27 -14.66
N THR A 110 29.97 -24.38 -14.15
CA THR A 110 31.36 -24.63 -13.76
C THR A 110 32.36 -23.86 -14.60
#